data_AF-I0L4J4-F1
#
_entry.id   AF-I0L4J4-F1
#
_cell.length_a   1.000
_cell.length_b   1.000
_cell.length_c   1.000
_cell.angle_alpha   90.00
_cell.angle_beta   90.00
_cell.angle_gamma   90.00
#
_symmetry.space_group_name_H-M   'P 1'
#
loop_
_entity.id
_entity.type
_entity.pdbx_description
1 polymer ?
#
loop_
_entity_poly.entity_id
_entity_poly.type
_entity_poly.pdbx_seq_one_letter_code
_entity_poly.pdbx_strand_id
1 'polypeptide(L)'
;MGVDRPPAAGTDDVWAAYLRAKRAAEDDLGARDLTWTVLRPGRLTDDEPTGQVTLTRHAGRGAISRADVAVVLGALLDEPRTAGATLELVSGPTPIADAIRAAAL
;
A
#
# COMPACT_ATOMS: atom_id res chain seq x y z
N MET A 1 -8.26 2.29 2.21
CA MET A 1 -8.27 2.12 0.74
C MET A 1 -8.26 0.63 0.44
N GLY A 2 -7.89 0.18 -0.76
CA GLY A 2 -7.66 -1.26 -0.99
C GLY A 2 -8.90 -2.09 -1.27
N VAL A 3 -8.78 -3.39 -0.97
CA VAL A 3 -9.66 -4.47 -1.45
C VAL A 3 -10.41 -5.21 -0.33
N ASP A 4 -10.40 -4.65 0.88
CA ASP A 4 -11.02 -5.30 2.06
C ASP A 4 -12.53 -5.46 1.93
N ARG A 5 -13.17 -4.59 1.13
CA ARG A 5 -14.61 -4.60 0.87
C ARG A 5 -14.90 -4.98 -0.58
N PRO A 6 -16.01 -5.69 -0.85
CA PRO A 6 -16.43 -5.95 -2.22
C PRO A 6 -16.70 -4.63 -2.96
N PRO A 7 -16.62 -4.62 -4.31
CA PRO A 7 -17.03 -3.48 -5.11
C PRO A 7 -18.47 -3.05 -4.76
N ALA A 8 -18.70 -1.73 -4.67
CA ALA A 8 -20.03 -1.21 -4.36
C ALA A 8 -21.03 -1.51 -5.48
N ALA A 9 -22.33 -1.56 -5.17
CA ALA A 9 -23.37 -1.68 -6.19
C ALA A 9 -23.28 -0.52 -7.20
N GLY A 10 -23.38 -0.84 -8.50
CA GLY A 10 -23.21 0.14 -9.58
C GLY A 10 -21.76 0.47 -9.93
N THR A 11 -20.78 -0.25 -9.36
CA THR A 11 -19.39 -0.18 -9.83
C THR A 11 -19.31 -0.76 -11.24
N ASP A 12 -18.63 -0.06 -12.16
CA ASP A 12 -18.31 -0.55 -13.50
C ASP A 12 -17.74 -1.98 -13.46
N ASP A 13 -18.16 -2.85 -14.38
CA ASP A 13 -17.84 -4.28 -14.34
C ASP A 13 -16.35 -4.56 -14.47
N VAL A 14 -15.64 -3.78 -15.28
CA VAL A 14 -14.18 -3.91 -15.46
C VAL A 14 -13.46 -3.50 -14.19
N TRP A 15 -13.86 -2.38 -13.59
CA TRP A 15 -13.31 -1.94 -12.31
C TRP A 15 -13.62 -2.92 -11.17
N ALA A 16 -14.83 -3.47 -11.13
CA ALA A 16 -15.23 -4.46 -10.15
C ALA A 16 -14.43 -5.77 -10.30
N ALA A 17 -14.20 -6.23 -11.54
CA ALA A 17 -13.35 -7.38 -11.82
C ALA A 17 -11.90 -7.16 -11.38
N TYR A 18 -11.34 -5.98 -11.66
CA TYR A 18 -10.00 -5.59 -11.22
C TYR A 18 -9.86 -5.65 -9.70
N LEU A 19 -10.81 -5.08 -8.95
CA LEU A 19 -10.77 -5.09 -7.47
C LEU A 19 -10.88 -6.51 -6.90
N ARG A 20 -11.75 -7.36 -7.48
CA ARG A 20 -11.85 -8.77 -7.10
C ARG A 20 -10.56 -9.53 -7.35
N ALA A 21 -9.93 -9.31 -8.51
CA ALA A 21 -8.65 -9.95 -8.84
C ALA A 21 -7.54 -9.54 -7.86
N LYS A 22 -7.45 -8.25 -7.51
CA LYS A 22 -6.49 -7.79 -6.50
C LYS A 22 -6.77 -8.38 -5.12
N ARG A 23 -8.04 -8.47 -4.71
CA ARG A 23 -8.40 -9.13 -3.45
C ARG A 23 -7.93 -10.58 -3.42
N ALA A 24 -8.26 -11.34 -4.46
CA ALA A 24 -7.88 -12.74 -4.55
C ALA A 24 -6.35 -12.93 -4.50
N ALA A 25 -5.58 -12.02 -5.13
CA ALA A 25 -4.12 -12.06 -5.07
C ALA A 25 -3.58 -11.77 -3.65
N GLU A 26 -4.15 -10.80 -2.93
CA GLU A 26 -3.75 -10.50 -1.55
C GLU A 26 -4.14 -11.61 -0.56
N ASP A 27 -5.33 -12.20 -0.71
CA ASP A 27 -5.77 -13.33 0.11
C ASP A 27 -4.89 -14.57 -0.12
N ASP A 28 -4.56 -14.87 -1.38
CA ASP A 28 -3.67 -15.97 -1.73
C ASP A 28 -2.25 -15.75 -1.19
N LEU A 29 -1.67 -14.54 -1.34
CA LEU A 29 -0.37 -14.21 -0.79
C LEU A 29 -0.35 -14.35 0.74
N GLY A 30 -1.40 -13.88 1.41
CA GLY A 30 -1.55 -13.92 2.86
C GLY A 30 -1.59 -15.33 3.45
N ALA A 31 -2.01 -16.33 2.67
CA ALA A 31 -2.10 -17.73 3.09
C ALA A 31 -0.80 -18.53 2.87
N ARG A 32 0.19 -17.97 2.17
CA ARG A 32 1.46 -18.65 1.89
C ARG A 32 2.44 -18.53 3.06
N ASP A 33 3.29 -19.54 3.21
CA ASP A 33 4.42 -19.52 4.14
C ASP A 33 5.58 -18.69 3.56
N LEU A 34 5.37 -17.36 3.52
CA LEU A 34 6.30 -16.37 3.01
C LEU A 34 6.37 -15.17 3.96
N THR A 35 7.53 -14.53 4.04
CA THR A 35 7.69 -13.22 4.69
C THR A 35 7.21 -12.12 3.74
N TRP A 36 5.89 -11.98 3.64
CA TRP A 36 5.26 -11.00 2.76
C TRP A 36 4.98 -9.67 3.47
N THR A 37 5.01 -8.58 2.70
CA THR A 37 4.46 -7.27 3.08
C THR A 37 3.64 -6.76 1.90
N VAL A 38 2.39 -6.33 2.13
CA VAL A 38 1.54 -5.75 1.09
C VAL A 38 1.51 -4.23 1.24
N LEU A 39 1.89 -3.52 0.18
CA LEU A 39 1.78 -2.05 0.11
C LEU A 39 0.59 -1.65 -0.76
N ARG A 40 -0.34 -0.89 -0.19
CA ARG A 40 -1.54 -0.35 -0.84
C ARG A 40 -1.40 1.17 -1.02
N PRO A 41 -0.80 1.64 -2.12
CA PRO A 41 -0.71 3.06 -2.39
C PRO A 41 -2.09 3.67 -2.66
N GLY A 42 -2.21 4.97 -2.37
CA GLY A 42 -3.32 5.80 -2.81
C GLY A 42 -3.33 6.01 -4.33
N ARG A 43 -4.00 7.08 -4.78
CA ARG A 43 -4.02 7.43 -6.21
C ARG A 43 -2.60 7.77 -6.68
N LEU A 44 -2.08 7.00 -7.63
CA LEU A 44 -0.76 7.21 -8.18
C LEU A 44 -0.72 8.48 -9.05
N THR A 45 0.34 9.27 -8.90
CA THR A 45 0.65 10.45 -9.73
C THR A 45 2.08 10.37 -10.29
N ASP A 46 2.36 11.19 -11.30
CA ASP A 46 3.69 11.35 -11.91
C ASP A 46 4.37 12.65 -11.45
N ASP A 47 3.95 13.18 -10.30
CA ASP A 47 4.55 14.37 -9.69
C ASP A 47 5.95 14.05 -9.14
N GLU A 48 6.76 15.09 -8.93
CA GLU A 48 8.08 14.97 -8.32
C GLU A 48 7.98 14.40 -6.89
N PRO A 49 8.89 13.50 -6.47
CA PRO A 49 8.84 12.94 -5.12
C PRO A 49 9.06 13.99 -4.04
N THR A 50 8.36 13.86 -2.92
CA THR A 50 8.54 14.75 -1.75
C THR A 50 9.45 14.16 -0.69
N GLY A 51 9.67 12.83 -0.73
CA GLY A 51 10.36 12.10 0.34
C GLY A 51 9.58 12.02 1.65
N GLN A 52 8.31 12.47 1.66
CA GLN A 52 7.46 12.52 2.85
C GLN A 52 6.11 11.86 2.61
N VAL A 53 5.73 10.98 3.53
CA VAL A 53 4.61 10.06 3.39
C VAL A 53 3.85 9.88 4.69
N THR A 54 2.66 9.29 4.59
CA THR A 54 1.96 8.63 5.68
C THR A 54 1.92 7.13 5.34
N LEU A 55 2.55 6.31 6.17
CA LEU A 55 2.59 4.84 6.04
C LEU A 55 2.01 4.20 7.30
N THR A 56 0.80 3.66 7.22
CA THR A 56 0.11 3.05 8.36
C THR A 56 -0.82 1.93 7.87
N ARG A 57 -1.46 1.17 8.78
CA ARG A 57 -2.47 0.19 8.37
C ARG A 57 -3.74 0.82 7.77
N HIS A 58 -4.01 2.08 8.11
CA HIS A 58 -5.20 2.82 7.68
C HIS A 58 -4.84 4.29 7.44
N ALA A 59 -4.34 4.60 6.24
CA ALA A 59 -3.88 5.95 5.90
C ALA A 59 -5.01 6.87 5.43
N GLY A 60 -6.19 6.33 5.12
CA GLY A 60 -7.31 7.10 4.58
C GLY A 60 -7.16 7.32 3.07
N ARG A 61 -7.86 8.30 2.49
CA ARG A 61 -7.73 8.62 1.05
C ARG A 61 -6.60 9.62 0.83
N GLY A 62 -5.82 9.40 -0.23
CA GLY A 62 -4.78 10.34 -0.65
C GLY A 62 -4.18 9.96 -2.00
N ALA A 63 -3.29 10.81 -2.49
CA ALA A 63 -2.46 10.56 -3.65
C ALA A 63 -1.01 10.29 -3.22
N ILE A 64 -0.20 9.72 -4.10
CA ILE A 64 1.24 9.51 -3.88
C ILE A 64 1.96 9.47 -5.24
N SER A 65 3.16 10.04 -5.31
CA SER A 65 3.99 9.97 -6.50
C SER A 65 4.47 8.53 -6.72
N ARG A 66 4.56 8.07 -7.98
CA ARG A 66 5.17 6.76 -8.27
C ARG A 66 6.63 6.67 -7.81
N ALA A 67 7.33 7.80 -7.80
CA ALA A 67 8.71 7.89 -7.32
C ALA A 67 8.81 7.60 -5.82
N ASP A 68 7.98 8.21 -4.97
CA ASP A 68 7.97 7.92 -3.53
C ASP A 68 7.52 6.49 -3.24
N VAL A 69 6.57 5.94 -4.02
CA VAL A 69 6.18 4.52 -3.92
C VAL A 69 7.38 3.59 -4.15
N ALA A 70 8.21 3.87 -5.18
CA ALA A 70 9.39 3.07 -5.48
C ALA A 70 10.42 3.11 -4.33
N VAL A 71 10.63 4.29 -3.73
CA VAL A 71 11.53 4.44 -2.57
C VAL A 71 11.01 3.65 -1.37
N VAL A 72 9.72 3.73 -1.07
CA VAL A 72 9.10 2.97 0.03
C VAL A 72 9.20 1.46 -0.22
N LEU A 73 8.91 0.99 -1.43
CA LEU A 73 9.04 -0.43 -1.77
C LEU A 73 10.47 -0.94 -1.56
N GLY A 74 11.48 -0.19 -2.01
CA GLY A 74 12.88 -0.55 -1.82
C GLY A 74 13.23 -0.67 -0.34
N ALA A 75 12.86 0.32 0.46
CA ALA A 75 13.17 0.32 1.89
C ALA A 75 12.38 -0.71 2.71
N LEU A 76 11.19 -1.14 2.26
CA LEU A 76 10.45 -2.23 2.90
C LEU A 76 11.12 -3.60 2.73
N LEU A 77 11.92 -3.80 1.68
CA LEU A 77 12.67 -5.06 1.50
C LEU A 77 13.69 -5.28 2.63
N ASP A 78 14.18 -4.19 3.22
CA ASP A 78 15.17 -4.21 4.31
C ASP A 78 14.54 -4.11 5.71
N GLU A 79 13.20 -4.16 5.82
CA GLU A 79 12.48 -4.03 7.10
C GLU A 79 11.62 -5.27 7.41
N PRO A 80 12.23 -6.35 7.95
CA PRO A 80 11.56 -7.62 8.19
C PRO A 80 10.44 -7.53 9.24
N ARG A 81 10.43 -6.49 10.09
CA ARG A 81 9.37 -6.26 11.08
C ARG A 81 8.03 -5.87 10.46
N THR A 82 8.00 -5.63 9.15
CA THR A 82 6.75 -5.44 8.40
C THR A 82 6.16 -6.74 7.86
N ALA A 83 6.81 -7.88 8.07
CA ALA A 83 6.31 -9.17 7.62
C ALA A 83 4.91 -9.47 8.19
N GLY A 84 4.03 -9.97 7.32
CA GLY A 84 2.62 -10.22 7.62
C GLY A 84 1.76 -8.96 7.71
N ALA A 85 2.28 -7.79 7.32
CA ALA A 85 1.54 -6.54 7.36
C ALA A 85 1.02 -6.11 5.99
N THR A 86 -0.20 -5.59 6.00
CA THR A 86 -0.72 -4.74 4.91
C THR A 86 -0.65 -3.29 5.36
N LEU A 87 0.05 -2.47 4.58
CA LEU A 87 0.30 -1.06 4.84
C LEU A 87 -0.31 -0.21 3.72
N GLU A 88 -0.96 0.88 4.09
CA GLU A 88 -1.48 1.90 3.17
C GLU A 88 -0.52 3.08 3.10
N LEU A 89 -0.33 3.62 1.90
CA LEU A 89 0.64 4.68 1.62
C LEU A 89 -0.01 5.85 0.87
N VAL A 90 0.16 7.05 1.41
CA VAL A 90 -0.20 8.33 0.77
C VAL A 90 0.88 9.37 1.03
N SER A 91 0.91 10.45 0.25
CA SER A 91 1.73 11.63 0.56
C SER A 91 1.35 12.17 1.94
N GLY A 92 2.35 12.59 2.70
CA GLY A 92 2.19 13.03 4.08
C GLY A 92 3.38 13.84 4.57
N PRO A 93 3.46 14.14 5.87
CA PRO A 93 4.50 15.01 6.42
C PRO A 93 5.72 14.25 6.97
N THR A 94 5.69 12.92 7.04
CA THR A 94 6.73 12.13 7.71
C THR A 94 7.78 11.66 6.72
N PRO A 95 9.09 11.93 6.94
CA PRO A 95 10.14 11.37 6.10
C PRO A 95 10.01 9.86 5.94
N ILE A 96 10.23 9.34 4.73
CA ILE A 96 10.03 7.90 4.42
C ILE A 96 10.73 6.97 5.43
N ALA A 97 11.98 7.26 5.78
CA ALA A 97 12.74 6.45 6.72
C ALA A 97 12.08 6.36 8.12
N ASP A 98 11.51 7.47 8.59
CA ASP A 98 10.82 7.52 9.88
C ASP A 98 9.47 6.81 9.82
N ALA A 99 8.75 6.97 8.70
CA ALA A 99 7.47 6.30 8.46
C ALA A 99 7.62 4.77 8.43
N ILE A 100 8.68 4.24 7.80
CA ILE A 100 8.98 2.80 7.78
C ILE A 100 9.30 2.30 9.19
N ARG A 101 10.17 3.01 9.92
CA ARG A 101 10.53 2.65 11.29
C ARG A 101 9.32 2.62 12.23
N ALA A 102 8.37 3.53 12.02
CA ALA A 102 7.13 3.59 12.80
C ALA A 102 6.11 2.50 12.40
N ALA A 103 6.16 2.00 11.17
CA ALA A 103 5.29 0.93 10.68
C ALA A 103 5.76 -0.47 11.09
N ALA A 104 7.04 -0.62 11.46
CA ALA A 104 7.64 -1.84 11.98
C ALA A 104 7.14 -2.16 13.40
N LEU A 105 6.78 -3.43 13.65
CA LEU A 105 6.33 -3.95 14.95
C LEU A 105 7.47 -4.63 15.74
#